data_AF-A0A2E7EIW6-F1
#
_entry.id   AF-A0A2E7EIW6-F1
#
_cell.length_a   1.000
_cell.length_b   1.000
_cell.length_c   1.000
_cell.angle_alpha   90.00
_cell.angle_beta   90.00
_cell.angle_gamma   90.00
#
_symmetry.space_group_name_H-M   'P 1'
#
loop_
_entity.id
_entity.type
_entity.pdbx_description
1 polymer ?
#
loop_
_entity_poly.entity_id
_entity_poly.type
_entity_poly.pdbx_seq_one_letter_code
_entity_poly.pdbx_strand_id
1 'polypeptide(L)'
;MHFPESSRGTAKTRGFTFVLAASFLLVLVVVLYVTTQFRSIAVRVSPETTFLTEPLHGDGLPDYVEYLHQQIMKGVTPENNGAVPFWQAAGSNAISPEQRAWYFEQLGMPVPEERDPAFDIDTAAAEQILATGEHSEDVYEVAGKLLSRPWRRSELPGLADWLDAHADDFTLLQLATSRERFACPAPEASGQCSVVELTWPHLMVLRDMLRNLSGRAMLRMGEGDMEAAWSDCRTMFQLSNGVEPHSLIGWLMRISAYEITLQTTAALLEVDSDAQRLLAVEAFIGKLSPVGDAREMVETFERIMYLSAVVDLSRNRFGFEELTGSKRESIRGMDWNQVLRRGNEAFDALAQTMEGDRQLQADKLEKWEAEFIIRLEEIGVVERVRRGATLNGRARTCSDILIALMIPATLRAADAKRNLELRVQQSRLQARLNAYRCEQQQFPASLDSLNADPTLLVDPVNKMPLNYQRTDNGFLLYSFGVNGQDEQGCNEREKQYRGVYVPNLNSLLSESELVDLEQRLSVPRTEWTDRHVEALVVGDDIATRSPIIFAE
;
A
#
# COMPACT_ATOMS: atom_id res chain seq x y z
N MET A 1 80.41 57.78 36.62
CA MET A 1 79.59 56.56 36.72
C MET A 1 78.42 56.69 35.76
N HIS A 2 78.46 56.03 34.60
CA HIS A 2 77.34 55.91 33.67
C HIS A 2 76.72 54.52 33.86
N PHE A 3 75.42 54.46 34.16
CA PHE A 3 74.62 53.24 34.10
C PHE A 3 74.08 53.06 32.67
N PRO A 4 74.05 51.85 32.11
CA PRO A 4 73.46 51.60 30.80
C PRO A 4 71.94 51.37 30.91
N GLU A 5 71.17 52.07 30.08
CA GLU A 5 69.73 51.85 29.90
C GLU A 5 69.47 50.51 29.19
N SER A 6 68.56 49.71 29.76
CA SER A 6 68.20 48.38 29.31
C SER A 6 67.20 48.40 28.15
N SER A 7 67.67 48.26 26.90
CA SER A 7 66.83 48.10 25.70
C SER A 7 66.40 46.63 25.45
N ARG A 8 65.78 45.96 26.44
CA ARG A 8 65.31 44.56 26.32
C ARG A 8 63.79 44.36 26.32
N GLY A 9 63.00 45.45 26.26
CA GLY A 9 61.55 45.40 26.42
C GLY A 9 60.70 45.18 25.16
N THR A 10 61.23 45.35 23.94
CA THR A 10 60.39 45.53 22.73
C THR A 10 60.18 44.27 21.88
N ALA A 11 61.04 43.26 21.98
CA ALA A 11 60.93 42.03 21.17
C ALA A 11 59.85 41.06 21.69
N LYS A 12 59.70 40.95 23.03
CA LYS A 12 58.69 40.07 23.65
C LYS A 12 57.26 40.55 23.43
N THR A 13 57.04 41.86 23.45
CA THR A 13 55.71 42.47 23.24
C THR A 13 55.22 42.24 21.82
N ARG A 14 56.09 42.38 20.80
CA ARG A 14 55.77 42.12 19.39
C ARG A 14 55.39 40.67 19.11
N GLY A 15 56.10 39.70 19.73
CA GLY A 15 55.76 38.28 19.63
C GLY A 15 54.39 37.96 20.24
N PHE A 16 54.08 38.56 21.39
CA PHE A 16 52.78 38.40 22.05
C PHE A 16 51.62 39.01 21.25
N THR A 17 51.82 40.19 20.63
CA THR A 17 50.79 40.81 19.78
C THR A 17 50.53 39.99 18.51
N PHE A 18 51.57 39.39 17.93
CA PHE A 18 51.44 38.52 16.75
C PHE A 18 50.66 37.24 17.07
N VAL A 19 50.96 36.59 18.21
CA VAL A 19 50.22 35.40 18.66
C VAL A 19 48.75 35.73 18.92
N LEU A 20 48.45 36.84 19.60
CA LEU A 20 47.07 37.28 19.82
C LEU A 20 46.33 37.60 18.52
N ALA A 21 46.98 38.28 17.56
CA ALA A 21 46.40 38.58 16.26
C ALA A 21 46.16 37.30 15.44
N ALA A 22 47.09 36.35 15.45
CA ALA A 22 46.94 35.06 14.78
C ALA A 22 45.83 34.20 15.41
N SER A 23 45.73 34.17 16.74
CA SER A 23 44.64 33.49 17.45
C SER A 23 43.27 34.14 17.16
N PHE A 24 43.19 35.47 17.15
CA PHE A 24 41.96 36.18 16.80
C PHE A 24 41.55 35.90 15.34
N LEU A 25 42.49 35.94 14.40
CA LEU A 25 42.24 35.61 13.00
C LEU A 25 41.78 34.16 12.85
N LEU A 26 42.40 33.21 13.55
CA LEU A 26 41.98 31.81 13.57
C LEU A 26 40.55 31.66 14.10
N VAL A 27 40.22 32.31 15.22
CA VAL A 27 38.86 32.31 15.78
C VAL A 27 37.86 32.93 14.79
N LEU A 28 38.21 34.05 14.15
CA LEU A 28 37.36 34.67 13.14
C LEU A 28 37.13 33.76 11.93
N VAL A 29 38.17 33.10 11.43
CA VAL A 29 38.07 32.13 10.33
C VAL A 29 37.21 30.93 10.74
N VAL A 30 37.38 30.43 11.97
CA VAL A 30 36.56 29.35 12.51
C VAL A 30 35.10 29.79 12.66
N VAL A 31 34.82 30.99 13.17
CA VAL A 31 33.46 31.53 13.29
C VAL A 31 32.83 31.74 11.91
N LEU A 32 33.56 32.30 10.94
CA LEU A 32 33.09 32.46 9.57
C LEU A 32 32.83 31.10 8.91
N TYR A 33 33.72 30.12 9.09
CA TYR A 33 33.52 28.76 8.62
C TYR A 33 32.29 28.11 9.26
N VAL A 34 32.16 28.18 10.58
CA VAL A 34 31.00 27.63 11.31
C VAL A 34 29.70 28.30 10.87
N THR A 35 29.68 29.63 10.73
CA THR A 35 28.47 30.35 10.29
C THR A 35 28.08 30.04 8.85
N THR A 36 29.03 29.80 7.94
CA THR A 36 28.70 29.31 6.58
C THR A 36 28.21 27.87 6.62
N GLN A 37 28.72 27.02 7.52
CA GLN A 37 28.18 25.67 7.70
C GLN A 37 26.75 25.65 8.23
N PHE A 38 26.21 26.72 8.83
CA PHE A 38 24.81 26.76 9.30
C PHE A 38 23.83 27.39 8.31
N ARG A 39 24.28 27.80 7.12
CA ARG A 39 23.41 28.28 6.04
C ARG A 39 23.11 27.16 5.05
N SER A 40 21.84 26.86 4.84
CA SER A 40 21.45 25.85 3.85
C SER A 40 21.72 26.34 2.43
N ILE A 41 22.08 25.42 1.54
CA ILE A 41 22.22 25.70 0.11
C ILE A 41 20.83 25.60 -0.51
N ALA A 42 20.44 26.64 -1.28
CA ALA A 42 19.16 26.67 -1.95
C ALA A 42 19.02 25.51 -2.95
N VAL A 43 17.78 25.01 -3.10
CA VAL A 43 17.46 23.99 -4.09
C VAL A 43 17.67 24.55 -5.49
N ARG A 44 18.40 23.81 -6.31
CA ARG A 44 18.53 24.04 -7.75
C ARG A 44 17.50 23.15 -8.44
N VAL A 45 16.72 23.71 -9.36
CA VAL A 45 15.79 22.94 -10.19
C VAL A 45 16.57 22.34 -11.38
N SER A 46 16.58 21.02 -11.47
CA SER A 46 17.12 20.27 -12.60
C SER A 46 16.71 18.78 -12.52
N PRO A 47 16.83 18.01 -13.61
CA PRO A 47 16.54 16.58 -13.58
C PRO A 47 17.33 15.80 -12.52
N GLU A 48 18.56 16.22 -12.21
CA GLU A 48 19.41 15.55 -11.22
C GLU A 48 18.95 15.78 -9.77
N THR A 49 18.31 16.91 -9.48
CA THR A 49 17.85 17.27 -8.13
C THR A 49 16.36 17.09 -8.00
N THR A 50 15.57 17.91 -8.66
CA THR A 50 14.11 17.94 -8.51
C THR A 50 13.39 16.95 -9.41
N PHE A 51 14.09 16.30 -10.34
CA PHE A 51 13.57 15.42 -11.39
C PHE A 51 12.66 16.14 -12.40
N LEU A 52 11.67 16.86 -11.89
CA LEU A 52 10.81 17.77 -12.65
C LEU A 52 11.44 19.16 -12.75
N THR A 53 11.29 19.78 -13.91
CA THR A 53 11.66 21.18 -14.17
C THR A 53 10.45 22.09 -14.39
N GLU A 54 9.28 21.51 -14.66
CA GLU A 54 7.98 22.16 -14.82
C GLU A 54 6.87 21.17 -14.42
N PRO A 55 5.69 21.64 -14.01
CA PRO A 55 5.32 23.03 -13.70
C PRO A 55 6.06 23.59 -12.47
N LEU A 56 6.15 24.92 -12.36
CA LEU A 56 6.82 25.62 -11.26
C LEU A 56 5.84 26.53 -10.52
N HIS A 57 6.00 26.62 -9.20
CA HIS A 57 5.37 27.66 -8.38
C HIS A 57 6.01 29.05 -8.64
N GLY A 58 5.40 30.11 -8.12
CA GLY A 58 5.91 31.49 -8.26
C GLY A 58 7.29 31.76 -7.62
N ASP A 59 7.78 30.85 -6.78
CA ASP A 59 9.13 30.90 -6.19
C ASP A 59 10.19 30.18 -7.04
N GLY A 60 9.81 29.59 -8.18
CA GLY A 60 10.70 28.90 -9.10
C GLY A 60 11.03 27.46 -8.70
N LEU A 61 10.37 26.88 -7.69
CA LEU A 61 10.47 25.45 -7.34
C LEU A 61 9.33 24.64 -8.00
N PRO A 62 9.50 23.32 -8.20
CA PRO A 62 8.48 22.49 -8.85
C PRO A 62 7.16 22.44 -8.10
N ASP A 63 6.07 22.47 -8.87
CA ASP A 63 4.71 22.23 -8.41
C ASP A 63 4.35 20.76 -8.67
N TYR A 64 4.73 19.90 -7.71
CA TYR A 64 4.51 18.46 -7.84
C TYR A 64 3.03 18.06 -7.81
N VAL A 65 2.19 18.82 -7.10
CA VAL A 65 0.74 18.56 -7.03
C VAL A 65 0.09 18.84 -8.37
N GLU A 66 0.40 19.99 -8.98
CA GLU A 66 -0.09 20.32 -10.32
C GLU A 66 0.42 19.34 -11.37
N TYR A 67 1.69 18.92 -11.30
CA TYR A 67 2.22 17.88 -12.18
C TYR A 67 1.38 16.60 -12.11
N LEU A 68 1.12 16.09 -10.90
CA LEU A 68 0.34 14.88 -10.69
C LEU A 68 -1.10 15.06 -11.20
N HIS A 69 -1.73 16.19 -10.88
CA HIS A 69 -3.07 16.51 -11.38
C HIS A 69 -3.13 16.48 -12.91
N GLN A 70 -2.17 17.11 -13.60
CA GLN A 70 -2.09 17.10 -15.06
C GLN A 70 -1.88 15.70 -15.63
N GLN A 71 -1.08 14.85 -14.98
CA GLN A 71 -0.91 13.47 -15.43
C GLN A 71 -2.20 12.67 -15.29
N ILE A 72 -2.87 12.76 -14.14
CA ILE A 72 -4.10 12.02 -13.83
C ILE A 72 -5.25 12.44 -14.75
N MET A 73 -5.40 13.74 -14.99
CA MET A 73 -6.52 14.29 -15.78
C MET A 73 -6.25 14.31 -17.30
N LYS A 74 -5.09 13.83 -17.75
CA LYS A 74 -4.69 13.90 -19.15
C LYS A 74 -5.64 13.10 -20.06
N GLY A 75 -6.36 13.80 -20.93
CA GLY A 75 -7.28 13.18 -21.91
C GLY A 75 -8.58 12.67 -21.29
N VAL A 76 -8.88 13.05 -20.05
CA VAL A 76 -10.10 12.71 -19.33
C VAL A 76 -11.22 13.69 -19.72
N THR A 77 -12.39 13.16 -20.03
CA THR A 77 -13.63 13.92 -20.24
C THR A 77 -14.76 13.32 -19.40
N PRO A 78 -15.84 14.06 -19.09
CA PRO A 78 -16.96 13.50 -18.32
C PRO A 78 -17.57 12.24 -18.96
N GLU A 79 -17.55 12.14 -20.29
CA GLU A 79 -18.14 11.03 -21.05
C GLU A 79 -17.26 9.77 -21.06
N ASN A 80 -15.93 9.93 -20.99
CA ASN A 80 -15.01 8.79 -21.00
C ASN A 80 -14.57 8.36 -19.59
N ASN A 81 -14.98 9.09 -18.55
CA ASN A 81 -14.53 8.89 -17.18
C ASN A 81 -15.57 8.18 -16.30
N GLY A 82 -15.23 6.99 -15.83
CA GLY A 82 -16.00 6.18 -14.88
C GLY A 82 -16.12 6.81 -13.50
N ALA A 83 -15.25 7.76 -13.14
CA ALA A 83 -15.37 8.49 -11.89
C ALA A 83 -16.69 9.29 -11.79
N VAL A 84 -17.23 9.77 -12.92
CA VAL A 84 -18.49 10.53 -12.94
C VAL A 84 -19.67 9.70 -12.43
N PRO A 85 -20.04 8.56 -13.05
CA PRO A 85 -21.11 7.71 -12.53
C PRO A 85 -20.77 7.08 -11.18
N PHE A 86 -19.50 6.82 -10.88
CA PHE A 86 -19.08 6.38 -9.55
C PHE A 86 -19.46 7.41 -8.46
N TRP A 87 -19.16 8.69 -8.68
CA TRP A 87 -19.50 9.75 -7.72
C TRP A 87 -20.99 10.10 -7.69
N GLN A 88 -21.73 9.86 -8.79
CA GLN A 88 -23.20 9.94 -8.77
C GLN A 88 -23.81 8.89 -7.83
N ALA A 89 -23.24 7.68 -7.80
CA ALA A 89 -23.64 6.62 -6.88
C ALA A 89 -23.24 6.96 -5.43
N ALA A 90 -21.97 7.33 -5.23
CA ALA A 90 -21.40 7.53 -3.89
C ALA A 90 -21.86 8.80 -3.16
N GLY A 91 -22.23 9.85 -3.90
CA GLY A 91 -22.50 11.17 -3.31
C GLY A 91 -21.25 11.98 -2.97
N SER A 92 -21.44 13.13 -2.32
CA SER A 92 -20.35 14.09 -2.08
C SER A 92 -19.75 14.07 -0.66
N ASN A 93 -20.21 13.18 0.23
CA ASN A 93 -19.84 13.18 1.66
C ASN A 93 -18.35 12.95 1.93
N ALA A 94 -17.69 12.12 1.11
CA ALA A 94 -16.27 11.83 1.26
C ALA A 94 -15.36 13.01 0.87
N ILE A 95 -15.91 14.03 0.20
CA ILE A 95 -15.19 15.24 -0.15
C ILE A 95 -15.53 16.33 0.85
N SER A 96 -14.50 16.99 1.39
CA SER A 96 -14.69 18.09 2.34
C SER A 96 -15.56 19.20 1.72
N PRO A 97 -16.48 19.83 2.48
CA PRO A 97 -17.38 20.84 1.94
C PRO A 97 -16.66 21.98 1.20
N GLU A 98 -15.47 22.35 1.66
CA GLU A 98 -14.63 23.41 1.09
C GLU A 98 -14.07 23.05 -0.30
N GLN A 99 -13.86 21.76 -0.58
CA GLN A 99 -13.24 21.28 -1.83
C GLN A 99 -14.26 20.80 -2.87
N ARG A 100 -15.51 20.51 -2.48
CA ARG A 100 -16.51 19.87 -3.37
C ARG A 100 -16.71 20.59 -4.68
N ALA A 101 -16.89 21.91 -4.65
CA ALA A 101 -17.16 22.69 -5.85
C ALA A 101 -16.03 22.53 -6.87
N TRP A 102 -14.78 22.72 -6.43
CA TRP A 102 -13.61 22.53 -7.25
C TRP A 102 -13.47 21.09 -7.74
N TYR A 103 -13.60 20.11 -6.83
CA TYR A 103 -13.40 18.69 -7.14
C TYR A 103 -14.34 18.20 -8.25
N PHE A 104 -15.63 18.53 -8.17
CA PHE A 104 -16.61 18.10 -9.17
C PHE A 104 -16.55 18.96 -10.45
N GLU A 105 -16.09 20.21 -10.38
CA GLU A 105 -15.77 21.02 -11.56
C GLU A 105 -14.66 20.36 -12.40
N GLN A 106 -13.60 19.84 -11.77
CA GLN A 106 -12.53 19.12 -12.47
C GLN A 106 -13.03 17.84 -13.16
N LEU A 107 -14.07 17.20 -12.61
CA LEU A 107 -14.73 16.05 -13.22
C LEU A 107 -15.76 16.45 -14.29
N GLY A 108 -16.03 17.75 -14.47
CA GLY A 108 -17.02 18.28 -15.39
C GLY A 108 -18.45 17.82 -15.08
N MET A 109 -18.78 17.67 -13.79
CA MET A 109 -20.10 17.24 -13.32
C MET A 109 -20.64 18.17 -12.22
N PRO A 110 -21.97 18.28 -12.05
CA PRO A 110 -22.52 18.97 -10.89
C PRO A 110 -22.15 18.21 -9.60
N VAL A 111 -22.08 18.93 -8.48
CA VAL A 111 -21.89 18.33 -7.16
C VAL A 111 -23.05 17.35 -6.88
N PRO A 112 -22.78 16.05 -6.68
CA PRO A 112 -23.80 15.09 -6.30
C PRO A 112 -24.43 15.43 -4.95
N GLU A 113 -25.68 15.00 -4.77
CA GLU A 113 -26.34 15.09 -3.47
C GLU A 113 -25.50 14.40 -2.39
N GLU A 114 -25.55 14.95 -1.17
CA GLU A 114 -25.02 14.25 -0.02
C GLU A 114 -25.86 12.98 0.19
N ARG A 115 -25.17 11.85 0.40
CA ARG A 115 -25.78 10.60 0.80
C ARG A 115 -25.70 10.47 2.31
N ASP A 116 -26.56 9.64 2.88
CA ASP A 116 -26.43 9.27 4.28
C ASP A 116 -25.07 8.56 4.49
N PRO A 117 -24.31 8.86 5.56
CA PRO A 117 -23.19 8.02 6.00
C PRO A 117 -23.52 6.52 6.07
N ALA A 118 -24.81 6.16 6.18
CA ALA A 118 -25.34 4.81 6.04
C ALA A 118 -25.21 4.19 4.64
N PHE A 119 -24.52 4.80 3.66
CA PHE A 119 -24.07 4.12 2.43
C PHE A 119 -22.93 3.12 2.70
N ASP A 120 -22.96 2.47 3.86
CA ASP A 120 -22.06 1.42 4.31
C ASP A 120 -22.92 0.24 4.78
N ILE A 121 -22.83 -0.88 4.07
CA ILE A 121 -23.60 -2.09 4.34
C ILE A 121 -23.33 -2.66 5.74
N ASP A 122 -22.11 -2.50 6.28
CA ASP A 122 -21.75 -3.02 7.60
C ASP A 122 -22.55 -2.28 8.68
N THR A 123 -22.62 -0.95 8.56
CA THR A 123 -23.43 -0.08 9.42
C THR A 123 -24.92 -0.39 9.25
N ALA A 124 -25.43 -0.46 8.01
CA ALA A 124 -26.84 -0.76 7.75
C ALA A 124 -27.27 -2.14 8.30
N ALA A 125 -26.40 -3.15 8.19
CA ALA A 125 -26.65 -4.48 8.75
C ALA A 125 -26.62 -4.45 10.29
N ALA A 126 -25.63 -3.78 10.90
CA ALA A 126 -25.50 -3.66 12.34
C ALA A 126 -26.73 -2.96 12.97
N GLU A 127 -27.19 -1.86 12.38
CA GLU A 127 -28.38 -1.14 12.84
C GLU A 127 -29.64 -2.01 12.84
N GLN A 128 -29.78 -2.89 11.86
CA GLN A 128 -30.92 -3.81 11.78
C GLN A 128 -30.84 -4.94 12.79
N ILE A 129 -29.65 -5.52 12.99
CA ILE A 129 -29.44 -6.53 14.03
C ILE A 129 -29.77 -5.93 15.39
N LEU A 130 -29.27 -4.72 15.68
CA LEU A 130 -29.61 -3.98 16.91
C LEU A 130 -31.11 -3.73 17.04
N ALA A 131 -31.82 -3.44 15.94
CA ALA A 131 -33.26 -3.23 15.94
C ALA A 131 -34.08 -4.49 16.28
N THR A 132 -33.49 -5.69 16.16
CA THR A 132 -34.13 -6.95 16.63
C THR A 132 -34.10 -7.14 18.15
N GLY A 133 -33.42 -6.24 18.88
CA GLY A 133 -33.22 -6.33 20.33
C GLY A 133 -31.99 -7.14 20.73
N GLU A 134 -31.17 -7.56 19.75
CA GLU A 134 -29.90 -8.22 19.98
C GLU A 134 -28.83 -7.17 20.29
N HIS A 135 -28.48 -7.03 21.56
CA HIS A 135 -27.43 -6.12 22.03
C HIS A 135 -26.16 -6.93 22.30
N SER A 136 -25.33 -7.10 21.27
CA SER A 136 -23.98 -7.64 21.39
C SER A 136 -22.96 -6.49 21.39
N GLU A 137 -21.90 -6.58 22.21
CA GLU A 137 -20.74 -5.69 22.10
C GLU A 137 -20.04 -5.82 20.73
N ASP A 138 -20.28 -6.93 20.01
CA ASP A 138 -19.64 -7.29 18.74
C ASP A 138 -20.60 -7.26 17.53
N VAL A 139 -21.64 -6.42 17.53
CA VAL A 139 -22.68 -6.44 16.47
C VAL A 139 -22.13 -6.26 15.06
N TYR A 140 -21.05 -5.48 14.89
CA TYR A 140 -20.36 -5.34 13.60
C TYR A 140 -19.63 -6.62 13.16
N GLU A 141 -19.09 -7.39 14.10
CA GLU A 141 -18.48 -8.70 13.78
C GLU A 141 -19.56 -9.70 13.37
N VAL A 142 -20.72 -9.68 14.03
CA VAL A 142 -21.87 -10.52 13.67
C VAL A 142 -22.38 -10.15 12.26
N ALA A 143 -22.55 -8.86 11.98
CA ALA A 143 -22.90 -8.37 10.64
C ALA A 143 -21.89 -8.83 9.58
N GLY A 144 -20.59 -8.63 9.84
CA GLY A 144 -19.52 -9.06 8.93
C GLY A 144 -19.52 -10.56 8.64
N LYS A 145 -19.72 -11.40 9.67
CA LYS A 145 -19.83 -12.87 9.49
C LYS A 145 -21.04 -13.25 8.66
N LEU A 146 -22.19 -12.62 8.89
CA LEU A 146 -23.42 -12.90 8.15
C LEU A 146 -23.27 -12.51 6.68
N LEU A 147 -22.66 -11.35 6.41
CA LEU A 147 -22.39 -10.86 5.06
C LEU A 147 -21.24 -11.58 4.35
N SER A 148 -20.42 -12.36 5.06
CA SER A 148 -19.33 -13.15 4.45
C SER A 148 -19.78 -14.46 3.78
N ARG A 149 -21.05 -14.84 3.93
CA ARG A 149 -21.64 -16.03 3.30
C ARG A 149 -22.91 -15.66 2.52
N PRO A 150 -23.37 -16.51 1.59
CA PRO A 150 -24.70 -16.37 1.01
C PRO A 150 -25.79 -16.26 2.09
N TRP A 151 -26.68 -15.29 1.94
CA TRP A 151 -27.76 -15.00 2.89
C TRP A 151 -29.07 -14.74 2.14
N ARG A 152 -30.20 -14.91 2.82
CA ARG A 152 -31.54 -14.74 2.26
C ARG A 152 -32.21 -13.49 2.78
N ARG A 153 -33.13 -12.94 1.99
CA ARG A 153 -33.97 -11.80 2.38
C ARG A 153 -34.71 -12.05 3.70
N SER A 154 -35.08 -13.31 3.99
CA SER A 154 -35.73 -13.67 5.25
C SER A 154 -34.84 -13.53 6.49
N GLU A 155 -33.51 -13.53 6.32
CA GLU A 155 -32.55 -13.39 7.43
C GLU A 155 -32.37 -11.92 7.83
N LEU A 156 -32.30 -11.01 6.84
CA LEU A 156 -32.18 -9.55 7.04
C LEU A 156 -33.10 -8.79 6.08
N PRO A 157 -34.42 -8.75 6.34
CA PRO A 157 -35.39 -8.18 5.40
C PRO A 157 -35.19 -6.68 5.19
N GLY A 158 -34.89 -5.92 6.25
CA GLY A 158 -34.62 -4.49 6.10
C GLY A 158 -33.40 -4.21 5.22
N LEU A 159 -32.38 -5.08 5.22
CA LEU A 159 -31.13 -4.86 4.52
C LEU A 159 -31.32 -5.18 3.04
N ALA A 160 -32.10 -6.21 2.76
CA ALA A 160 -32.55 -6.49 1.40
C ALA A 160 -33.39 -5.34 0.84
N ASP A 161 -34.32 -4.77 1.62
CA ASP A 161 -35.11 -3.62 1.19
C ASP A 161 -34.24 -2.37 1.00
N TRP A 162 -33.23 -2.18 1.86
CA TRP A 162 -32.22 -1.13 1.70
C TRP A 162 -31.40 -1.33 0.41
N LEU A 163 -30.96 -2.55 0.11
CA LEU A 163 -30.24 -2.86 -1.14
C LEU A 163 -31.11 -2.60 -2.38
N ASP A 164 -32.40 -2.92 -2.32
CA ASP A 164 -33.35 -2.65 -3.39
C ASP A 164 -33.56 -1.14 -3.61
N ALA A 165 -33.62 -0.37 -2.52
CA ALA A 165 -33.75 1.09 -2.59
C ALA A 165 -32.53 1.77 -3.25
N HIS A 166 -31.35 1.12 -3.22
CA HIS A 166 -30.12 1.59 -3.85
C HIS A 166 -29.82 0.91 -5.20
N ALA A 167 -30.81 0.27 -5.84
CA ALA A 167 -30.64 -0.41 -7.12
C ALA A 167 -30.01 0.49 -8.21
N ASP A 168 -30.45 1.75 -8.29
CA ASP A 168 -29.95 2.74 -9.25
C ASP A 168 -28.46 3.07 -9.03
N ASP A 169 -28.00 3.11 -7.78
CA ASP A 169 -26.60 3.37 -7.45
C ASP A 169 -25.70 2.24 -7.94
N PHE A 170 -26.15 0.99 -7.83
CA PHE A 170 -25.42 -0.13 -8.40
C PHE A 170 -25.42 -0.13 -9.93
N THR A 171 -26.49 0.35 -10.57
CA THR A 171 -26.50 0.57 -12.03
C THR A 171 -25.50 1.64 -12.44
N LEU A 172 -25.35 2.70 -11.66
CA LEU A 172 -24.32 3.71 -11.85
C LEU A 172 -22.91 3.13 -11.69
N LEU A 173 -22.68 2.27 -10.69
CA LEU A 173 -21.40 1.56 -10.53
C LEU A 173 -21.08 0.66 -11.74
N GLN A 174 -22.07 -0.03 -12.30
CA GLN A 174 -21.89 -0.79 -13.54
C GLN A 174 -21.63 0.12 -14.75
N LEU A 175 -22.28 1.29 -14.81
CA LEU A 175 -22.00 2.29 -15.85
C LEU A 175 -20.57 2.81 -15.74
N ALA A 176 -20.03 2.98 -14.52
CA ALA A 176 -18.65 3.39 -14.29
C ALA A 176 -17.64 2.43 -14.93
N THR A 177 -17.89 1.12 -14.85
CA THR A 177 -16.99 0.10 -15.41
C THR A 177 -17.02 0.02 -16.94
N SER A 178 -18.02 0.63 -17.58
CA SER A 178 -18.12 0.68 -19.05
C SER A 178 -17.31 1.82 -19.68
N ARG A 179 -16.80 2.74 -18.87
CA ARG A 179 -16.04 3.91 -19.32
C ARG A 179 -14.57 3.55 -19.57
N GLU A 180 -13.93 4.28 -20.48
CA GLU A 180 -12.54 4.00 -20.90
C GLU A 180 -11.51 4.36 -19.81
N ARG A 181 -11.80 5.40 -19.03
CA ARG A 181 -10.93 5.92 -17.98
C ARG A 181 -11.61 5.89 -16.63
N PHE A 182 -10.83 5.88 -15.57
CA PHE A 182 -11.32 6.16 -14.21
C PHE A 182 -10.28 7.07 -13.54
N ALA A 183 -10.52 8.37 -13.59
CA ALA A 183 -9.60 9.37 -13.08
C ALA A 183 -10.34 10.27 -12.08
N CYS A 184 -9.76 10.38 -10.88
CA CYS A 184 -10.24 11.26 -9.84
C CYS A 184 -9.19 12.36 -9.62
N PRO A 185 -9.57 13.65 -9.57
CA PRO A 185 -8.60 14.72 -9.38
C PRO A 185 -7.92 14.57 -8.02
N ALA A 186 -6.61 14.86 -7.98
CA ALA A 186 -5.92 15.09 -6.72
C ALA A 186 -6.58 16.32 -6.05
N PRO A 187 -7.04 16.24 -4.79
CA PRO A 187 -7.74 17.35 -4.15
C PRO A 187 -6.88 18.63 -4.14
N GLU A 188 -7.45 19.76 -4.54
CA GLU A 188 -6.80 21.07 -4.37
C GLU A 188 -6.72 21.38 -2.89
N ALA A 189 -5.52 21.36 -2.35
CA ALA A 189 -5.25 21.82 -1.01
C ALA A 189 -4.49 23.15 -1.10
N SER A 190 -5.28 24.23 -1.14
CA SER A 190 -4.87 25.63 -0.96
C SER A 190 -3.48 26.01 -1.51
N GLY A 191 -3.13 25.62 -2.74
CA GLY A 191 -1.87 25.96 -3.43
C GLY A 191 -0.55 25.74 -2.66
N GLN A 192 -0.57 25.02 -1.53
CA GLN A 192 0.56 24.91 -0.59
C GLN A 192 0.72 23.50 0.00
N CYS A 193 -0.17 22.57 -0.37
CA CYS A 193 -0.16 21.20 0.11
C CYS A 193 1.06 20.42 -0.38
N SER A 194 1.62 19.60 0.51
CA SER A 194 2.63 18.62 0.14
C SER A 194 2.00 17.42 -0.57
N VAL A 195 2.74 16.77 -1.48
CA VAL A 195 2.29 15.49 -2.07
C VAL A 195 2.01 14.43 -1.00
N VAL A 196 2.73 14.46 0.12
CA VAL A 196 2.56 13.53 1.26
C VAL A 196 1.20 13.71 1.95
N GLU A 197 0.61 14.91 1.87
CA GLU A 197 -0.67 15.26 2.49
C GLU A 197 -1.86 15.03 1.55
N LEU A 198 -1.62 14.64 0.29
CA LEU A 198 -2.68 14.38 -0.67
C LEU A 198 -3.54 13.20 -0.20
N THR A 199 -4.83 13.45 -0.11
CA THR A 199 -5.83 12.41 0.16
C THR A 199 -6.44 11.91 -1.14
N TRP A 200 -6.94 10.68 -1.12
CA TRP A 200 -7.59 10.05 -2.27
C TRP A 200 -8.97 9.55 -1.86
N PRO A 201 -9.97 10.44 -1.72
CA PRO A 201 -11.26 10.08 -1.12
C PRO A 201 -11.97 8.91 -1.82
N HIS A 202 -11.84 8.86 -3.16
CA HIS A 202 -12.40 7.78 -3.97
C HIS A 202 -11.89 6.39 -3.59
N LEU A 203 -10.67 6.26 -3.04
CA LEU A 203 -10.11 4.97 -2.62
C LEU A 203 -10.86 4.39 -1.40
N MET A 204 -11.23 5.24 -0.44
CA MET A 204 -12.03 4.79 0.71
C MET A 204 -13.45 4.47 0.26
N VAL A 205 -14.07 5.34 -0.53
CA VAL A 205 -15.41 5.14 -1.09
C VAL A 205 -15.48 3.85 -1.91
N LEU A 206 -14.45 3.55 -2.72
CA LEU A 206 -14.40 2.33 -3.51
C LEU A 206 -14.56 1.09 -2.64
N ARG A 207 -13.86 1.04 -1.50
CA ARG A 207 -13.94 -0.10 -0.57
C ARG A 207 -15.37 -0.30 -0.08
N ASP A 208 -16.05 0.78 0.27
CA ASP A 208 -17.43 0.75 0.76
C ASP A 208 -18.39 0.32 -0.37
N MET A 209 -18.21 0.83 -1.59
CA MET A 209 -18.98 0.37 -2.77
C MET A 209 -18.79 -1.14 -3.03
N LEU A 210 -17.57 -1.65 -2.88
CA LEU A 210 -17.26 -3.07 -3.09
C LEU A 210 -17.91 -3.94 -2.01
N ARG A 211 -17.95 -3.48 -0.75
CA ARG A 211 -18.69 -4.18 0.31
C ARG A 211 -20.19 -4.20 0.05
N ASN A 212 -20.76 -3.10 -0.41
CA ASN A 212 -22.18 -3.03 -0.76
C ASN A 212 -22.51 -4.01 -1.92
N LEU A 213 -21.67 -4.05 -2.97
CA LEU A 213 -21.78 -5.02 -4.07
C LEU A 213 -21.60 -6.47 -3.58
N SER A 214 -20.65 -6.72 -2.67
CA SER A 214 -20.40 -8.03 -2.09
C SER A 214 -21.61 -8.55 -1.32
N GLY A 215 -22.18 -7.74 -0.43
CA GLY A 215 -23.38 -8.14 0.31
C GLY A 215 -24.59 -8.37 -0.60
N ARG A 216 -24.75 -7.59 -1.67
CA ARG A 216 -25.78 -7.85 -2.68
C ARG A 216 -25.53 -9.13 -3.47
N ALA A 217 -24.29 -9.41 -3.83
CA ALA A 217 -23.92 -10.66 -4.48
C ALA A 217 -24.24 -11.86 -3.57
N MET A 218 -23.93 -11.77 -2.27
CA MET A 218 -24.25 -12.80 -1.28
C MET A 218 -25.77 -13.00 -1.10
N LEU A 219 -26.56 -11.92 -1.13
CA LEU A 219 -28.02 -12.02 -1.16
C LEU A 219 -28.50 -12.79 -2.39
N ARG A 220 -28.01 -12.39 -3.58
CA ARG A 220 -28.38 -13.01 -4.85
C ARG A 220 -28.00 -14.49 -4.89
N MET A 221 -26.84 -14.87 -4.36
CA MET A 221 -26.44 -16.27 -4.18
C MET A 221 -27.41 -17.02 -3.26
N GLY A 222 -27.78 -16.45 -2.11
CA GLY A 222 -28.69 -17.07 -1.15
C GLY A 222 -30.12 -17.27 -1.66
N GLU A 223 -30.57 -16.38 -2.56
CA GLU A 223 -31.84 -16.46 -3.29
C GLU A 223 -31.75 -17.33 -4.58
N GLY A 224 -30.56 -17.80 -4.95
CA GLY A 224 -30.34 -18.68 -6.10
C GLY A 224 -30.13 -17.98 -7.45
N ASP A 225 -30.02 -16.65 -7.48
CA ASP A 225 -29.74 -15.86 -8.69
C ASP A 225 -28.23 -15.73 -8.94
N MET A 226 -27.63 -16.82 -9.39
CA MET A 226 -26.17 -16.92 -9.61
C MET A 226 -25.68 -16.02 -10.76
N GLU A 227 -26.51 -15.77 -11.78
CA GLU A 227 -26.15 -14.87 -12.88
C GLU A 227 -26.07 -13.41 -12.42
N ALA A 228 -27.05 -12.96 -11.63
CA ALA A 228 -27.01 -11.62 -11.07
C ALA A 228 -25.88 -11.48 -10.02
N ALA A 229 -25.62 -12.52 -9.22
CA ALA A 229 -24.47 -12.53 -8.31
C ALA A 229 -23.14 -12.42 -9.06
N TRP A 230 -22.99 -13.16 -10.17
CA TRP A 230 -21.81 -13.07 -11.03
C TRP A 230 -21.67 -11.69 -11.67
N SER A 231 -22.77 -11.05 -12.08
CA SER A 231 -22.74 -9.68 -12.59
C SER A 231 -22.16 -8.69 -11.56
N ASP A 232 -22.44 -8.88 -10.27
CA ASP A 232 -21.89 -8.06 -9.19
C ASP A 232 -20.40 -8.30 -9.00
N CYS A 233 -19.97 -9.57 -8.89
CA CYS A 233 -18.55 -9.92 -8.82
C CYS A 233 -17.75 -9.36 -10.01
N ARG A 234 -18.32 -9.41 -11.22
CA ARG A 234 -17.71 -8.83 -12.42
C ARG A 234 -17.56 -7.32 -12.31
N THR A 235 -18.59 -6.62 -11.84
CA THR A 235 -18.55 -5.18 -11.61
C THR A 235 -17.47 -4.83 -10.58
N MET A 236 -17.38 -5.58 -9.49
CA MET A 236 -16.35 -5.43 -8.46
C MET A 236 -14.93 -5.58 -9.03
N PHE A 237 -14.68 -6.62 -9.84
CA PHE A 237 -13.39 -6.80 -10.51
C PHE A 237 -13.06 -5.64 -11.44
N GLN A 238 -14.03 -5.17 -12.23
CA GLN A 238 -13.80 -4.08 -13.17
C GLN A 238 -13.57 -2.74 -12.46
N LEU A 239 -14.28 -2.45 -11.37
CA LEU A 239 -14.03 -1.28 -10.54
C LEU A 239 -12.64 -1.33 -9.92
N SER A 240 -12.28 -2.47 -9.32
CA SER A 240 -10.95 -2.69 -8.74
C SER A 240 -9.83 -2.53 -9.78
N ASN A 241 -10.07 -2.98 -11.02
CA ASN A 241 -9.11 -2.85 -12.12
C ASN A 241 -9.09 -1.44 -12.74
N GLY A 242 -10.22 -0.74 -12.69
CA GLY A 242 -10.41 0.56 -13.32
C GLY A 242 -9.69 1.68 -12.58
N VAL A 243 -9.63 1.63 -11.25
CA VAL A 243 -8.89 2.61 -10.46
C VAL A 243 -7.40 2.54 -10.78
N GLU A 244 -6.88 3.59 -11.42
CA GLU A 244 -5.46 3.73 -11.75
C GLU A 244 -4.69 4.00 -10.45
N PRO A 245 -3.80 3.08 -10.02
CA PRO A 245 -3.12 3.24 -8.76
C PRO A 245 -1.87 4.10 -9.01
N HIS A 246 -2.04 5.41 -8.91
CA HIS A 246 -0.93 6.35 -9.14
C HIS A 246 0.11 6.29 -8.03
N SER A 247 -0.25 5.88 -6.81
CA SER A 247 0.62 5.84 -5.63
C SER A 247 0.73 4.44 -5.03
N LEU A 248 1.70 4.22 -4.13
CA LEU A 248 1.79 3.03 -3.30
C LEU A 248 0.49 2.77 -2.52
N ILE A 249 -0.13 3.82 -1.99
CA ILE A 249 -1.41 3.72 -1.29
C ILE A 249 -2.52 3.26 -2.25
N GLY A 250 -2.58 3.84 -3.44
CA GLY A 250 -3.51 3.40 -4.49
C GLY A 250 -3.30 1.95 -4.89
N TRP A 251 -2.04 1.51 -4.96
CA TRP A 251 -1.65 0.13 -5.22
C TRP A 251 -2.14 -0.83 -4.14
N LEU A 252 -1.88 -0.52 -2.87
CA LEU A 252 -2.34 -1.33 -1.74
C LEU A 252 -3.87 -1.36 -1.65
N MET A 253 -4.54 -0.25 -1.94
CA MET A 253 -6.00 -0.22 -1.98
C MET A 253 -6.55 -1.09 -3.10
N ARG A 254 -5.94 -1.05 -4.30
CA ARG A 254 -6.33 -1.92 -5.41
C ARG A 254 -6.13 -3.38 -5.06
N ILE A 255 -5.04 -3.74 -4.37
CA ILE A 255 -4.84 -5.09 -3.87
C ILE A 255 -6.02 -5.45 -2.95
N SER A 256 -6.29 -4.67 -1.91
CA SER A 256 -7.40 -4.90 -0.97
C SER A 256 -8.76 -5.05 -1.66
N ALA A 257 -9.04 -4.21 -2.67
CA ALA A 257 -10.25 -4.27 -3.49
C ALA A 257 -10.40 -5.61 -4.23
N TYR A 258 -9.31 -6.13 -4.78
CA TYR A 258 -9.27 -7.47 -5.36
C TYR A 258 -9.50 -8.56 -4.32
N GLU A 259 -8.97 -8.43 -3.10
CA GLU A 259 -9.15 -9.44 -2.05
C GLU A 259 -10.62 -9.60 -1.67
N ILE A 260 -11.34 -8.48 -1.46
CA ILE A 260 -12.80 -8.46 -1.22
C ILE A 260 -13.54 -9.15 -2.37
N THR A 261 -13.14 -8.84 -3.61
CA THR A 261 -13.76 -9.40 -4.81
C THR A 261 -13.50 -10.90 -4.96
N LEU A 262 -12.28 -11.36 -4.68
CA LEU A 262 -11.89 -12.76 -4.73
C LEU A 262 -12.61 -13.57 -3.66
N GLN A 263 -12.76 -13.04 -2.45
CA GLN A 263 -13.53 -13.69 -1.38
C GLN A 263 -15.00 -13.86 -1.77
N THR A 264 -15.63 -12.82 -2.32
CA THR A 264 -17.02 -12.88 -2.81
C THR A 264 -17.15 -13.88 -3.95
N THR A 265 -16.17 -13.90 -4.86
CA THR A 265 -16.15 -14.84 -5.98
C THR A 265 -15.93 -16.27 -5.51
N ALA A 266 -15.11 -16.52 -4.49
CA ALA A 266 -14.90 -17.85 -3.94
C ALA A 266 -16.22 -18.46 -3.43
N ALA A 267 -17.04 -17.67 -2.71
CA ALA A 267 -18.37 -18.10 -2.28
C ALA A 267 -19.27 -18.45 -3.47
N LEU A 268 -19.25 -17.63 -4.54
CA LEU A 268 -19.98 -17.94 -5.77
C LEU A 268 -19.51 -19.27 -6.38
N LEU A 269 -18.19 -19.45 -6.53
CA LEU A 269 -17.62 -20.65 -7.13
C LEU A 269 -17.99 -21.92 -6.36
N GLU A 270 -18.15 -21.82 -5.04
CA GLU A 270 -18.48 -22.94 -4.14
C GLU A 270 -19.93 -23.39 -4.30
N VAL A 271 -20.88 -22.44 -4.32
CA VAL A 271 -22.31 -22.74 -4.35
C VAL A 271 -22.89 -22.91 -5.75
N ASP A 272 -22.18 -22.42 -6.76
CA ASP A 272 -22.63 -22.49 -8.14
C ASP A 272 -22.44 -23.91 -8.72
N SER A 273 -23.45 -24.36 -9.48
CA SER A 273 -23.52 -25.69 -10.09
C SER A 273 -23.51 -25.67 -11.62
N ASP A 274 -23.34 -24.49 -12.22
CA ASP A 274 -23.26 -24.31 -13.66
C ASP A 274 -21.79 -24.29 -14.14
N ALA A 275 -21.35 -25.42 -14.70
CA ALA A 275 -19.99 -25.55 -15.25
C ALA A 275 -19.65 -24.46 -16.28
N GLN A 276 -20.61 -24.01 -17.09
CA GLN A 276 -20.36 -23.02 -18.12
C GLN A 276 -20.12 -21.63 -17.52
N ARG A 277 -20.87 -21.27 -16.47
CA ARG A 277 -20.64 -20.01 -15.74
C ARG A 277 -19.30 -20.05 -15.00
N LEU A 278 -18.98 -21.15 -14.32
CA LEU A 278 -17.69 -21.33 -13.63
C LEU A 278 -16.50 -21.15 -14.60
N LEU A 279 -16.57 -21.74 -15.80
CA LEU A 279 -15.55 -21.53 -16.84
C LEU A 279 -15.53 -20.09 -17.39
N ALA A 280 -16.69 -19.43 -17.47
CA ALA A 280 -16.76 -18.02 -17.84
C ALA A 280 -16.13 -17.10 -16.78
N VAL A 281 -16.30 -17.41 -15.49
CA VAL A 281 -15.60 -16.74 -14.39
C VAL A 281 -14.08 -16.88 -14.55
N GLU A 282 -13.59 -18.11 -14.77
CA GLU A 282 -12.16 -18.35 -14.99
C GLU A 282 -11.60 -17.56 -16.17
N ALA A 283 -12.28 -17.63 -17.31
CA ALA A 283 -11.87 -16.94 -18.53
C ALA A 283 -11.92 -15.41 -18.38
N PHE A 284 -12.82 -14.88 -17.56
CA PHE A 284 -12.88 -13.46 -17.24
C PHE A 284 -11.71 -13.04 -16.34
N ILE A 285 -11.52 -13.72 -15.22
CA ILE A 285 -10.43 -13.43 -14.28
C ILE A 285 -9.07 -13.55 -14.97
N GLY A 286 -8.90 -14.54 -15.85
CA GLY A 286 -7.67 -14.75 -16.61
C GLY A 286 -7.29 -13.64 -17.59
N LYS A 287 -8.21 -12.73 -17.90
CA LYS A 287 -7.96 -11.54 -18.75
C LYS A 287 -7.58 -10.31 -17.92
N LEU A 288 -7.77 -10.34 -16.61
CA LEU A 288 -7.46 -9.21 -15.75
C LEU A 288 -5.95 -9.15 -15.47
N SER A 289 -5.43 -7.93 -15.33
CA SER A 289 -4.10 -7.66 -14.84
C SER A 289 -4.23 -6.94 -13.50
N PRO A 290 -4.18 -7.69 -12.37
CA PRO A 290 -4.64 -7.16 -11.08
C PRO A 290 -3.85 -5.95 -10.60
N VAL A 291 -2.57 -5.88 -10.95
CA VAL A 291 -1.65 -4.81 -10.55
C VAL A 291 -0.66 -4.55 -11.69
N GLY A 292 -0.42 -3.26 -11.96
CA GLY A 292 0.41 -2.78 -13.07
C GLY A 292 1.92 -3.02 -12.88
N ASP A 293 2.74 -2.23 -13.56
CA ASP A 293 4.19 -2.30 -13.43
C ASP A 293 4.64 -1.61 -12.13
N ALA A 294 5.25 -2.37 -11.21
CA ALA A 294 5.74 -1.84 -9.93
C ALA A 294 6.84 -0.80 -10.14
N ARG A 295 7.57 -0.90 -11.25
CA ARG A 295 8.55 0.10 -11.65
C ARG A 295 7.89 1.46 -11.91
N GLU A 296 6.76 1.50 -12.61
CA GLU A 296 6.07 2.75 -12.94
C GLU A 296 5.62 3.49 -11.67
N MET A 297 5.10 2.74 -10.68
CA MET A 297 4.75 3.26 -9.35
C MET A 297 5.97 3.89 -8.65
N VAL A 298 7.13 3.22 -8.69
CA VAL A 298 8.39 3.70 -8.11
C VAL A 298 8.89 4.96 -8.83
N GLU A 299 8.91 4.94 -10.16
CA GLU A 299 9.51 6.00 -10.99
C GLU A 299 8.68 7.28 -11.02
N THR A 300 7.36 7.16 -10.89
CA THR A 300 6.46 8.31 -10.96
C THR A 300 6.17 8.85 -9.56
N PHE A 301 5.21 8.27 -8.85
CA PHE A 301 4.62 8.90 -7.68
C PHE A 301 5.48 8.79 -6.43
N GLU A 302 6.07 7.63 -6.14
CA GLU A 302 6.85 7.48 -4.91
C GLU A 302 8.11 8.34 -4.94
N ARG A 303 8.76 8.44 -6.11
CA ARG A 303 9.84 9.41 -6.33
C ARG A 303 9.34 10.84 -6.14
N ILE A 304 8.22 11.21 -6.75
CA ILE A 304 7.65 12.56 -6.63
C ILE A 304 7.30 12.89 -5.19
N MET A 305 6.71 11.95 -4.44
CA MET A 305 6.38 12.13 -3.03
C MET A 305 7.63 12.41 -2.20
N TYR A 306 8.69 11.61 -2.38
CA TYR A 306 9.98 11.84 -1.72
C TYR A 306 10.55 13.22 -2.03
N LEU A 307 10.62 13.57 -3.32
CA LEU A 307 11.22 14.83 -3.76
C LEU A 307 10.41 16.04 -3.27
N SER A 308 9.08 15.96 -3.32
CA SER A 308 8.17 16.97 -2.75
C SER A 308 8.44 17.15 -1.26
N ALA A 309 8.53 16.05 -0.49
CA ALA A 309 8.79 16.12 0.94
C ALA A 309 10.12 16.80 1.26
N VAL A 310 11.18 16.51 0.50
CA VAL A 310 12.49 17.15 0.66
C VAL A 310 12.44 18.64 0.32
N VAL A 311 11.73 19.02 -0.75
CA VAL A 311 11.53 20.44 -1.11
C VAL A 311 10.75 21.17 -0.02
N ASP A 312 9.70 20.57 0.52
CA ASP A 312 8.89 21.16 1.60
C ASP A 312 9.67 21.31 2.91
N LEU A 313 10.48 20.31 3.27
CA LEU A 313 11.44 20.40 4.39
C LEU A 313 12.45 21.53 4.19
N SER A 314 12.95 21.72 2.96
CA SER A 314 13.89 22.81 2.64
C SER A 314 13.28 24.20 2.84
N ARG A 315 11.95 24.28 2.75
CA ARG A 315 11.14 25.49 2.94
C ARG A 315 10.64 25.65 4.39
N ASN A 316 10.87 24.68 5.26
CA ASN A 316 10.27 24.59 6.60
C ASN A 316 8.73 24.63 6.55
N ARG A 317 8.10 23.98 5.56
CA ARG A 317 6.62 23.84 5.52
C ARG A 317 6.12 22.93 6.65
N PHE A 318 6.87 21.87 6.94
CA PHE A 318 6.67 21.00 8.09
C PHE A 318 8.02 20.63 8.71
N GLY A 319 7.98 20.13 9.95
CA GLY A 319 9.16 19.73 10.71
C GLY A 319 9.66 18.34 10.33
N PHE A 320 10.97 18.10 10.44
CA PHE A 320 11.53 16.75 10.29
C PHE A 320 10.96 15.76 11.32
N GLU A 321 10.62 16.26 12.51
CA GLU A 321 9.94 15.47 13.55
C GLU A 321 8.54 15.05 13.11
N GLU A 322 7.78 15.91 12.42
CA GLU A 322 6.42 15.58 11.95
C GLU A 322 6.46 14.46 10.91
N LEU A 323 7.53 14.39 10.10
CA LEU A 323 7.71 13.33 9.11
C LEU A 323 8.29 12.04 9.69
N THR A 324 9.19 12.12 10.68
CA THR A 324 9.98 10.96 11.17
C THR A 324 9.61 10.49 12.57
N GLY A 325 8.80 11.25 13.31
CA GLY A 325 8.55 11.06 14.74
C GLY A 325 9.76 11.35 15.64
N SER A 326 10.89 11.81 15.09
CA SER A 326 12.16 11.96 15.82
C SER A 326 12.57 13.41 16.05
N LYS A 327 12.74 13.79 17.33
CA LYS A 327 13.22 15.11 17.80
C LYS A 327 14.72 15.38 17.60
N ARG A 328 15.48 14.38 17.14
CA ARG A 328 16.95 14.36 17.32
C ARG A 328 17.74 15.06 16.22
N GLU A 329 17.11 15.43 15.10
CA GLU A 329 17.80 15.87 13.88
C GLU A 329 17.52 17.35 13.58
N SER A 330 18.57 18.13 13.32
CA SER A 330 18.44 19.54 12.94
C SER A 330 18.45 19.69 11.42
N ILE A 331 17.42 20.34 10.87
CA ILE A 331 17.30 20.68 9.44
C ILE A 331 18.08 21.95 9.04
N ARG A 332 18.81 22.58 9.98
CA ARG A 332 19.56 23.81 9.70
C ARG A 332 20.91 23.53 9.07
N GLY A 333 21.26 24.31 8.06
CA GLY A 333 22.55 24.21 7.38
C GLY A 333 22.67 22.89 6.66
N MET A 334 21.99 22.73 5.53
CA MET A 334 22.01 21.51 4.74
C MET A 334 22.24 21.80 3.26
N ASP A 335 22.97 20.93 2.57
CA ASP A 335 22.92 20.92 1.10
C ASP A 335 21.73 20.08 0.64
N TRP A 336 20.58 20.73 0.45
CA TRP A 336 19.35 20.08 -0.01
C TRP A 336 19.51 19.45 -1.40
N ASN A 337 20.40 19.97 -2.25
CA ASN A 337 20.68 19.36 -3.56
C ASN A 337 21.35 17.99 -3.41
N GLN A 338 22.13 17.79 -2.34
CA GLN A 338 22.70 16.48 -2.06
C GLN A 338 21.64 15.49 -1.56
N VAL A 339 20.69 15.95 -0.73
CA VAL A 339 19.56 15.11 -0.29
C VAL A 339 18.75 14.64 -1.50
N LEU A 340 18.36 15.58 -2.35
CA LEU A 340 17.60 15.34 -3.58
C LEU A 340 18.31 14.37 -4.55
N ARG A 341 19.60 14.61 -4.84
CA ARG A 341 20.39 13.70 -5.71
C ARG A 341 20.46 12.28 -5.17
N ARG A 342 20.72 12.13 -3.87
CA ARG A 342 20.78 10.80 -3.23
C ARG A 342 19.43 10.10 -3.26
N GLY A 343 18.33 10.86 -3.11
CA GLY A 343 16.98 10.37 -3.33
C GLY A 343 16.78 9.82 -4.73
N ASN A 344 17.06 10.62 -5.77
CA ASN A 344 16.97 10.17 -7.17
C ASN A 344 17.80 8.92 -7.43
N GLU A 345 19.07 8.88 -6.98
CA GLU A 345 19.94 7.71 -7.10
C GLU A 345 19.34 6.47 -6.42
N ALA A 346 18.69 6.63 -5.26
CA ALA A 346 18.04 5.53 -4.55
C ALA A 346 16.79 5.04 -5.29
N PHE A 347 15.96 5.93 -5.82
CA PHE A 347 14.79 5.57 -6.63
C PHE A 347 15.17 4.97 -7.99
N ASP A 348 16.27 5.41 -8.60
CA ASP A 348 16.82 4.79 -9.82
C ASP A 348 17.28 3.36 -9.52
N ALA A 349 18.00 3.16 -8.40
CA ALA A 349 18.42 1.83 -7.97
C ALA A 349 17.23 0.93 -7.66
N LEU A 350 16.19 1.46 -7.00
CA LEU A 350 14.96 0.74 -6.69
C LEU A 350 14.18 0.36 -7.97
N ALA A 351 14.04 1.29 -8.92
CA ALA A 351 13.38 1.01 -10.19
C ALA A 351 14.13 -0.11 -10.97
N GLN A 352 15.46 -0.08 -10.96
CA GLN A 352 16.28 -1.13 -11.55
C GLN A 352 16.15 -2.47 -10.83
N THR A 353 15.98 -2.50 -9.50
CA THR A 353 15.72 -3.77 -8.80
C THR A 353 14.33 -4.32 -9.10
N MET A 354 13.38 -3.50 -9.54
CA MET A 354 12.08 -3.96 -10.03
C MET A 354 12.13 -4.55 -11.45
N GLU A 355 13.24 -4.39 -12.19
CA GLU A 355 13.49 -5.05 -13.48
C GLU A 355 14.06 -6.48 -13.30
N GLY A 356 13.62 -7.45 -14.11
CA GLY A 356 14.28 -8.76 -14.25
C GLY A 356 13.74 -9.94 -13.41
N ASP A 357 14.62 -10.87 -13.02
CA ASP A 357 14.28 -12.15 -12.37
C ASP A 357 13.83 -11.96 -10.93
N ARG A 358 12.57 -12.35 -10.68
CA ARG A 358 11.77 -12.09 -9.47
C ARG A 358 12.41 -12.58 -8.16
N GLN A 359 13.15 -13.69 -8.18
CA GLN A 359 13.79 -14.21 -6.96
C GLN A 359 15.07 -13.46 -6.63
N LEU A 360 15.78 -13.01 -7.67
CA LEU A 360 16.95 -12.15 -7.54
C LEU A 360 16.59 -10.75 -7.02
N GLN A 361 15.34 -10.31 -7.21
CA GLN A 361 14.82 -9.05 -6.68
C GLN A 361 14.66 -9.13 -5.16
N ALA A 362 14.00 -10.18 -4.64
CA ALA A 362 13.77 -10.36 -3.20
C ALA A 362 15.09 -10.37 -2.41
N ASP A 363 16.08 -11.15 -2.84
CA ASP A 363 17.39 -11.22 -2.17
C ASP A 363 18.15 -9.88 -2.17
N LYS A 364 18.04 -9.11 -3.26
CA LYS A 364 18.68 -7.79 -3.36
C LYS A 364 17.99 -6.78 -2.45
N LEU A 365 16.67 -6.86 -2.36
CA LEU A 365 15.84 -5.95 -1.58
C LEU A 365 15.99 -6.20 -0.07
N GLU A 366 15.97 -7.47 0.36
CA GLU A 366 16.20 -7.86 1.76
C GLU A 366 17.61 -7.44 2.23
N LYS A 367 18.64 -7.67 1.41
CA LYS A 367 19.99 -7.19 1.70
C LYS A 367 20.05 -5.68 1.76
N TRP A 368 19.36 -4.99 0.86
CA TRP A 368 19.34 -3.53 0.81
C TRP A 368 18.67 -2.95 2.07
N GLU A 369 17.55 -3.51 2.52
CA GLU A 369 16.86 -3.14 3.75
C GLU A 369 17.69 -3.43 5.00
N ALA A 370 18.24 -4.64 5.12
CA ALA A 370 19.08 -5.04 6.25
C ALA A 370 20.33 -4.17 6.37
N GLU A 371 21.01 -3.90 5.25
CA GLU A 371 22.16 -3.00 5.22
C GLU A 371 21.81 -1.56 5.59
N PHE A 372 20.55 -1.13 5.43
CA PHE A 372 20.09 0.23 5.70
C PHE A 372 19.67 0.45 7.15
N ILE A 373 18.88 -0.47 7.72
CA ILE A 373 18.42 -0.43 9.12
C ILE A 373 19.64 -0.52 10.05
N ILE A 374 20.53 -1.48 9.82
CA ILE A 374 21.78 -1.66 10.57
C ILE A 374 22.65 -0.39 10.47
N ARG A 375 22.72 0.23 9.29
CA ARG A 375 23.52 1.46 9.09
C ARG A 375 23.03 2.66 9.89
N LEU A 376 21.73 2.78 10.20
CA LEU A 376 21.19 3.89 10.99
C LEU A 376 21.37 3.65 12.50
N GLU A 377 21.23 2.42 12.96
CA GLU A 377 21.37 2.05 14.37
C GLU A 377 22.83 2.02 14.84
N GLU A 378 23.76 1.62 13.97
CA GLU A 378 25.18 1.46 14.31
C GLU A 378 26.05 2.71 14.06
N ILE A 379 25.46 3.87 13.72
CA ILE A 379 26.28 5.09 13.57
C ILE A 379 26.85 5.50 14.93
N GLY A 380 28.11 5.14 15.15
CA GLY A 380 28.86 5.48 16.35
C GLY A 380 28.88 6.98 16.62
N VAL A 381 29.03 7.36 17.90
CA VAL A 381 29.01 8.77 18.35
C VAL A 381 29.97 9.66 17.56
N VAL A 382 31.16 9.15 17.24
CA VAL A 382 32.20 9.88 16.48
C VAL A 382 31.73 10.20 15.06
N GLU A 383 31.11 9.22 14.38
CA GLU A 383 30.61 9.41 13.01
C GLU A 383 29.42 10.36 12.99
N ARG A 384 28.52 10.30 13.99
CA ARG A 384 27.44 11.28 14.15
C ARG A 384 27.97 12.70 14.33
N VAL A 385 28.96 12.89 15.19
CA VAL A 385 29.59 14.22 15.39
C VAL A 385 30.25 14.70 14.10
N ARG A 386 30.98 13.83 13.40
CA ARG A 386 31.64 14.15 12.13
C ARG A 386 30.62 14.56 11.06
N ARG A 387 29.55 13.79 10.89
CA ARG A 387 28.48 14.09 9.93
C ARG A 387 27.77 15.39 10.30
N GLY A 388 27.41 15.55 11.58
CA GLY A 388 26.77 16.73 12.12
C GLY A 388 27.59 18.01 11.99
N ALA A 389 28.91 17.92 11.83
CA ALA A 389 29.80 19.08 11.72
C ALA A 389 29.84 19.72 10.33
N THR A 390 29.32 19.07 9.28
CA THR A 390 29.42 19.56 7.88
C THR A 390 28.06 19.60 7.18
N LEU A 391 27.90 20.53 6.23
CA LEU A 391 26.70 20.61 5.37
C LEU A 391 26.38 19.26 4.72
N ASN A 392 27.38 18.62 4.12
CA ASN A 392 27.23 17.37 3.39
C ASN A 392 26.99 16.17 4.32
N GLY A 393 27.60 16.17 5.49
CA GLY A 393 27.39 15.10 6.48
C GLY A 393 25.96 15.11 7.03
N ARG A 394 25.40 16.30 7.29
CA ARG A 394 23.99 16.46 7.66
C ARG A 394 23.05 16.09 6.52
N ALA A 395 23.32 16.54 5.30
CA ALA A 395 22.54 16.17 4.12
C ALA A 395 22.54 14.64 3.90
N ARG A 396 23.69 13.98 4.06
CA ARG A 396 23.78 12.52 3.99
C ARG A 396 22.93 11.83 5.05
N THR A 397 23.01 12.28 6.30
CA THR A 397 22.22 11.68 7.40
C THR A 397 20.73 11.84 7.16
N CYS A 398 20.29 13.05 6.78
CA CYS A 398 18.92 13.34 6.41
C CYS A 398 18.44 12.44 5.25
N SER A 399 19.23 12.33 4.18
CA SER A 399 18.88 11.45 3.05
C SER A 399 18.78 10.00 3.45
N ASP A 400 19.69 9.51 4.31
CA ASP A 400 19.66 8.12 4.78
C ASP A 400 18.34 7.87 5.55
N ILE A 401 17.97 8.76 6.48
CA ILE A 401 16.72 8.62 7.24
C ILE A 401 15.48 8.65 6.34
N LEU A 402 15.39 9.62 5.42
CA LEU A 402 14.22 9.73 4.54
C LEU A 402 14.09 8.53 3.60
N ILE A 403 15.21 8.00 3.10
CA ILE A 403 15.22 6.80 2.26
C ILE A 403 14.76 5.58 3.07
N ALA A 404 15.25 5.43 4.29
CA ALA A 404 14.85 4.34 5.18
C ALA A 404 13.38 4.40 5.60
N LEU A 405 12.81 5.61 5.66
CA LEU A 405 11.40 5.79 5.96
C LEU A 405 10.50 5.38 4.79
N MET A 406 10.85 5.76 3.56
CA MET A 406 9.93 5.69 2.42
C MET A 406 10.09 4.43 1.55
N ILE A 407 11.30 3.88 1.40
CA ILE A 407 11.51 2.75 0.47
C ILE A 407 10.96 1.40 0.99
N PRO A 408 11.10 1.00 2.28
CA PRO A 408 10.65 -0.33 2.72
C PRO A 408 9.16 -0.62 2.46
N ALA A 409 8.28 0.38 2.58
CA ALA A 409 6.87 0.21 2.28
C ALA A 409 6.62 -0.17 0.82
N THR A 410 7.44 0.36 -0.10
CA THR A 410 7.38 0.04 -1.52
C THR A 410 7.77 -1.42 -1.80
N LEU A 411 8.72 -1.96 -1.03
CA LEU A 411 9.12 -3.37 -1.10
C LEU A 411 7.98 -4.29 -0.69
N ARG A 412 7.35 -3.99 0.45
CA ARG A 412 6.23 -4.78 0.99
C ARG A 412 5.02 -4.80 0.05
N ALA A 413 4.79 -3.75 -0.73
CA ALA A 413 3.74 -3.78 -1.75
C ALA A 413 4.06 -4.71 -2.93
N ALA A 414 5.34 -4.90 -3.28
CA ALA A 414 5.73 -5.89 -4.29
C ALA A 414 5.46 -7.33 -3.81
N ASP A 415 5.63 -7.61 -2.51
CA ASP A 415 5.21 -8.88 -1.88
C ASP A 415 3.69 -9.05 -1.91
N ALA A 416 2.94 -8.00 -1.55
CA ALA A 416 1.48 -8.03 -1.61
C ALA A 416 0.96 -8.30 -3.03
N LYS A 417 1.59 -7.71 -4.05
CA LYS A 417 1.30 -7.99 -5.47
C LYS A 417 1.50 -9.47 -5.81
N ARG A 418 2.60 -10.08 -5.37
CA ARG A 418 2.88 -11.51 -5.60
C ARG A 418 1.80 -12.39 -4.98
N ASN A 419 1.39 -12.09 -3.75
CA ASN A 419 0.33 -12.82 -3.06
C ASN A 419 -1.01 -12.69 -3.80
N LEU A 420 -1.32 -11.50 -4.34
CA LEU A 420 -2.51 -11.30 -5.15
C LEU A 420 -2.47 -12.10 -6.47
N GLU A 421 -1.34 -12.12 -7.18
CA GLU A 421 -1.17 -12.92 -8.40
C GLU A 421 -1.44 -14.41 -8.13
N LEU A 422 -0.90 -14.94 -7.03
CA LEU A 422 -1.14 -16.30 -6.59
C LEU A 422 -2.62 -16.54 -6.27
N ARG A 423 -3.27 -15.65 -5.52
CA ARG A 423 -4.71 -15.80 -5.20
C ARG A 423 -5.59 -15.78 -6.44
N VAL A 424 -5.32 -14.88 -7.38
CA VAL A 424 -6.03 -14.83 -8.67
C VAL A 424 -5.86 -16.16 -9.42
N GLN A 425 -4.66 -16.72 -9.44
CA GLN A 425 -4.41 -18.02 -10.07
C GLN A 425 -5.12 -19.17 -9.36
N GLN A 426 -5.13 -19.19 -8.03
CA GLN A 426 -5.85 -20.20 -7.25
C GLN A 426 -7.36 -20.11 -7.47
N SER A 427 -7.96 -18.91 -7.52
CA SER A 427 -9.39 -18.74 -7.83
C SER A 427 -9.73 -19.23 -9.24
N ARG A 428 -8.85 -19.03 -10.22
CA ARG A 428 -9.02 -19.59 -11.58
C ARG A 428 -9.00 -21.12 -11.56
N LEU A 429 -8.11 -21.73 -10.79
CA LEU A 429 -8.09 -23.18 -10.61
C LEU A 429 -9.32 -23.69 -9.87
N GLN A 430 -9.76 -23.03 -8.81
CA GLN A 430 -11.00 -23.35 -8.10
C GLN A 430 -12.20 -23.37 -9.06
N ALA A 431 -12.33 -22.36 -9.92
CA ALA A 431 -13.39 -22.32 -10.93
C ALA A 431 -13.36 -23.53 -11.88
N ARG A 432 -12.17 -23.92 -12.36
CA ARG A 432 -12.00 -25.12 -13.22
C ARG A 432 -12.27 -26.42 -12.47
N LEU A 433 -11.82 -26.55 -11.24
CA LEU A 433 -12.06 -27.71 -10.38
C LEU A 433 -13.56 -27.88 -10.12
N ASN A 434 -14.26 -26.79 -9.82
CA ASN A 434 -15.70 -26.82 -9.58
C ASN A 434 -16.48 -27.09 -10.86
N ALA A 435 -16.06 -26.54 -12.01
CA ALA A 435 -16.65 -26.89 -13.30
C ALA A 435 -16.50 -28.39 -13.62
N TYR A 436 -15.29 -28.94 -13.41
CA TYR A 436 -15.03 -30.36 -13.56
C TYR A 436 -15.91 -31.20 -12.63
N ARG A 437 -16.07 -30.79 -11.35
CA ARG A 437 -16.98 -31.46 -10.41
C ARG A 437 -18.42 -31.44 -10.92
N CYS A 438 -18.91 -30.34 -11.47
CA CYS A 438 -20.27 -30.24 -11.99
C CYS A 438 -20.51 -31.22 -13.15
N GLU A 439 -19.52 -31.42 -14.01
CA GLU A 439 -19.60 -32.33 -15.16
C GLU A 439 -19.40 -33.81 -14.78
N GLN A 440 -18.45 -34.09 -13.89
CA GLN A 440 -17.99 -35.45 -13.57
C GLN A 440 -18.52 -35.98 -12.23
N GLN A 441 -19.25 -35.15 -11.47
CA GLN A 441 -19.75 -35.43 -10.11
C GLN A 441 -18.66 -35.76 -9.08
N GLN A 442 -17.40 -35.51 -9.40
CA GLN A 442 -16.26 -35.69 -8.51
C GLN A 442 -15.13 -34.74 -8.91
N PHE A 443 -14.26 -34.40 -7.95
CA PHE A 443 -13.02 -33.68 -8.24
C PHE A 443 -11.99 -34.59 -8.93
N PRO A 444 -11.12 -34.04 -9.81
CA PRO A 444 -10.13 -34.82 -10.53
C PRO A 444 -9.08 -35.41 -9.58
N ALA A 445 -8.43 -36.50 -9.99
CA ALA A 445 -7.36 -37.12 -9.20
C ALA A 445 -6.06 -36.31 -9.23
N SER A 446 -5.84 -35.50 -10.28
CA SER A 446 -4.68 -34.61 -10.46
C SER A 446 -5.11 -33.35 -11.22
N LEU A 447 -4.40 -32.24 -11.01
CA LEU A 447 -4.58 -31.00 -11.78
C LEU A 447 -4.32 -31.20 -13.27
N ASP A 448 -3.50 -32.17 -13.68
CA ASP A 448 -3.25 -32.47 -15.11
C ASP A 448 -4.50 -32.91 -15.87
N SER A 449 -5.55 -33.32 -15.15
CA SER A 449 -6.84 -33.68 -15.73
C SER A 449 -7.68 -32.45 -16.10
N LEU A 450 -7.32 -31.28 -15.56
CA LEU A 450 -7.88 -30.01 -15.99
C LEU A 450 -7.17 -29.67 -17.30
N ASN A 451 -7.90 -29.58 -18.41
CA ASN A 451 -7.38 -29.08 -19.69
C ASN A 451 -7.07 -27.56 -19.60
N ALA A 452 -6.16 -27.22 -18.70
CA ALA A 452 -5.74 -25.88 -18.33
C ALA A 452 -4.43 -25.53 -19.00
N ASP A 453 -4.19 -24.23 -19.14
CA ASP A 453 -2.86 -23.74 -19.49
C ASP A 453 -1.86 -24.23 -18.42
N PRO A 454 -0.76 -24.90 -18.79
CA PRO A 454 0.23 -25.39 -17.83
C PRO A 454 0.78 -24.30 -16.91
N THR A 455 0.78 -23.04 -17.34
CA THR A 455 1.21 -21.91 -16.50
C THR A 455 0.30 -21.70 -15.28
N LEU A 456 -0.95 -22.15 -15.32
CA LEU A 456 -1.87 -22.11 -14.18
C LEU A 456 -1.54 -23.14 -13.11
N LEU A 457 -0.77 -24.18 -13.44
CA LEU A 457 -0.42 -25.26 -12.51
C LEU A 457 0.85 -24.95 -11.72
N VAL A 458 1.52 -23.82 -12.02
CA VAL A 458 2.82 -23.45 -11.46
C VAL A 458 2.69 -22.18 -10.64
N ASP A 459 3.16 -22.21 -9.42
CA ASP A 459 3.19 -21.06 -8.52
C ASP A 459 3.95 -19.87 -9.16
N PRO A 460 3.30 -18.68 -9.27
CA PRO A 460 3.92 -17.52 -9.89
C PRO A 460 5.10 -16.96 -9.08
N VAL A 461 5.20 -17.30 -7.79
CA VAL A 461 6.20 -16.84 -6.83
C VAL A 461 7.47 -17.70 -6.89
N ASN A 462 7.39 -19.00 -6.60
CA ASN A 462 8.56 -19.89 -6.50
C ASN A 462 8.79 -20.79 -7.74
N LYS A 463 7.92 -20.73 -8.75
CA LYS A 463 7.98 -21.53 -9.98
C LYS A 463 7.87 -23.05 -9.80
N MET A 464 7.50 -23.52 -8.61
CA MET A 464 7.18 -24.91 -8.35
C MET A 464 5.73 -25.22 -8.73
N PRO A 465 5.37 -26.49 -9.01
CA PRO A 465 3.98 -26.87 -9.18
C PRO A 465 3.16 -26.56 -7.91
N LEU A 466 1.92 -26.09 -8.10
CA LEU A 466 0.97 -25.96 -6.99
C LEU A 466 0.61 -27.34 -6.45
N ASN A 467 0.45 -27.43 -5.13
CA ASN A 467 0.06 -28.67 -4.50
C ASN A 467 -1.46 -28.78 -4.43
N TYR A 468 -1.99 -29.91 -4.90
CA TYR A 468 -3.41 -30.23 -4.92
C TYR A 468 -3.65 -31.58 -4.26
N GLN A 469 -4.62 -31.62 -3.35
CA GLN A 469 -5.05 -32.83 -2.68
C GLN A 469 -6.57 -32.90 -2.68
N ARG A 470 -7.13 -34.00 -3.17
CA ARG A 470 -8.56 -34.28 -3.04
C ARG A 470 -8.86 -34.67 -1.59
N THR A 471 -9.95 -34.16 -1.04
CA THR A 471 -10.47 -34.53 0.28
C THR A 471 -11.81 -35.26 0.13
N ASP A 472 -12.37 -35.75 1.23
CA ASP A 472 -13.66 -36.46 1.19
C ASP A 472 -14.81 -35.53 0.76
N ASN A 473 -14.71 -34.24 1.08
CA ASN A 473 -15.76 -33.25 0.82
C ASN A 473 -15.38 -32.26 -0.29
N GLY A 474 -14.09 -32.10 -0.60
CA GLY A 474 -13.66 -31.19 -1.64
C GLY A 474 -12.20 -31.33 -2.05
N PHE A 475 -11.45 -30.25 -1.90
CA PHE A 475 -10.03 -30.24 -2.20
C PHE A 475 -9.26 -29.20 -1.39
N LEU A 476 -7.95 -29.43 -1.30
CA LEU A 476 -6.95 -28.53 -0.76
C LEU A 476 -6.02 -28.12 -1.90
N LEU A 477 -5.87 -26.81 -2.13
CA LEU A 477 -4.98 -26.23 -3.14
C LEU A 477 -4.11 -25.14 -2.49
N TYR A 478 -2.78 -25.30 -2.53
CA TYR A 478 -1.85 -24.34 -1.93
C TYR A 478 -0.52 -24.24 -2.66
N SER A 479 0.24 -23.21 -2.30
CA SER A 479 1.59 -22.89 -2.75
C SER A 479 2.59 -23.17 -1.63
N PHE A 480 3.81 -23.58 -1.97
CA PHE A 480 4.93 -23.72 -1.01
C PHE A 480 5.56 -22.39 -0.61
N GLY A 481 5.06 -21.27 -1.13
CA GLY A 481 5.52 -19.93 -0.79
C GLY A 481 6.96 -19.63 -1.16
N VAL A 482 7.46 -18.50 -0.66
CA VAL A 482 8.80 -18.01 -1.00
C VAL A 482 9.92 -18.90 -0.45
N ASN A 483 9.67 -19.65 0.63
CA ASN A 483 10.65 -20.55 1.24
C ASN A 483 10.71 -21.91 0.52
N GLY A 484 9.72 -22.24 -0.31
CA GLY A 484 9.63 -23.51 -1.04
C GLY A 484 9.42 -24.73 -0.15
N GLN A 485 8.98 -24.55 1.10
CA GLN A 485 8.81 -25.64 2.06
C GLN A 485 7.36 -26.13 2.08
N ASP A 486 7.18 -27.45 2.21
CA ASP A 486 5.84 -28.02 2.31
C ASP A 486 5.33 -27.98 3.76
N GLU A 487 4.50 -26.98 4.02
CA GLU A 487 3.81 -26.81 5.31
C GLU A 487 2.42 -27.48 5.32
N GLN A 488 2.12 -28.36 4.37
CA GLN A 488 0.86 -29.11 4.27
C GLN A 488 -0.39 -28.22 4.24
N GLY A 489 -0.27 -27.03 3.65
CA GLY A 489 -1.36 -26.05 3.64
C GLY A 489 -1.68 -25.49 5.03
N CYS A 490 -0.66 -25.22 5.85
CA CYS A 490 -0.82 -24.49 7.11
C CYS A 490 -0.36 -23.04 6.95
N ASN A 491 -1.15 -22.09 7.46
CA ASN A 491 -0.82 -20.67 7.50
C ASN A 491 -1.30 -20.08 8.82
N GLU A 492 -0.38 -19.86 9.77
CA GLU A 492 -0.70 -19.37 11.11
C GLU A 492 -1.30 -17.96 11.11
N ARG A 493 -0.89 -17.10 10.18
CA ARG A 493 -1.42 -15.73 10.07
C ARG A 493 -2.87 -15.74 9.64
N GLU A 494 -3.20 -16.57 8.65
CA GLU A 494 -4.58 -16.80 8.21
C GLU A 494 -5.33 -17.72 9.17
N LYS A 495 -4.68 -18.14 10.27
CA LYS A 495 -5.18 -19.11 11.24
C LYS A 495 -5.65 -20.41 10.58
N GLN A 496 -5.00 -20.83 9.50
CA GLN A 496 -5.32 -22.03 8.76
C GLN A 496 -4.41 -23.19 9.14
N TYR A 497 -4.98 -24.37 9.37
CA TYR A 497 -4.27 -25.62 9.56
C TYR A 497 -4.77 -26.65 8.57
N ARG A 498 -3.90 -27.10 7.66
CA ARG A 498 -4.25 -28.01 6.56
C ARG A 498 -5.48 -27.54 5.75
N GLY A 499 -5.55 -26.22 5.52
CA GLY A 499 -6.66 -25.55 4.83
C GLY A 499 -7.89 -25.24 5.65
N VAL A 500 -7.99 -25.69 6.90
CA VAL A 500 -9.14 -25.39 7.76
C VAL A 500 -8.87 -24.12 8.56
N TYR A 501 -9.81 -23.16 8.57
CA TYR A 501 -9.73 -21.99 9.45
C TYR A 501 -9.95 -22.39 10.92
N VAL A 502 -9.00 -22.04 11.78
CA VAL A 502 -8.96 -22.37 13.20
C VAL A 502 -8.78 -21.08 14.01
N PRO A 503 -9.87 -20.41 14.41
CA PRO A 503 -9.82 -19.06 15.00
C PRO A 503 -8.98 -18.97 16.29
N ASN A 504 -8.79 -20.10 16.99
CA ASN A 504 -7.95 -20.27 18.17
C ASN A 504 -6.91 -21.39 17.97
N LEU A 505 -6.03 -21.24 16.97
CA LEU A 505 -4.97 -22.22 16.64
C LEU A 505 -4.16 -22.65 17.89
N ASN A 506 -3.92 -21.73 18.82
CA ASN A 506 -3.17 -21.96 20.05
C ASN A 506 -3.89 -22.84 21.10
N SER A 507 -5.21 -23.03 21.00
CA SER A 507 -5.98 -23.79 22.02
C SER A 507 -6.30 -25.24 21.62
N LEU A 508 -6.03 -25.62 20.37
CA LEU A 508 -6.41 -26.93 19.82
C LEU A 508 -5.22 -27.84 19.52
N LEU A 509 -4.02 -27.27 19.40
CA LEU A 509 -2.80 -28.04 19.24
C LEU A 509 -2.29 -28.47 20.63
N SER A 510 -2.00 -29.76 20.78
CA SER A 510 -1.27 -30.25 21.96
C SER A 510 0.09 -29.56 22.06
N GLU A 511 0.68 -29.48 23.26
CA GLU A 511 2.02 -28.93 23.47
C GLU A 511 3.06 -29.57 22.53
N SER A 512 2.90 -30.87 22.21
CA SER A 512 3.74 -31.57 21.24
C SER A 512 3.52 -31.15 19.79
N GLU A 513 2.28 -30.84 19.40
CA GLU A 513 1.95 -30.39 18.04
C GLU A 513 2.37 -28.94 17.83
N LEU A 514 2.28 -28.09 18.87
CA LEU A 514 2.84 -26.74 18.86
C LEU A 514 4.37 -26.77 18.75
N VAL A 515 5.04 -27.64 19.51
CA VAL A 515 6.50 -27.77 19.44
C VAL A 515 6.97 -28.33 18.09
N ASP A 516 6.24 -29.28 17.47
CA ASP A 516 6.53 -29.75 16.11
C ASP A 516 6.33 -28.63 15.07
N LEU A 517 5.26 -27.83 15.21
CA LEU A 517 5.00 -26.68 14.35
C LEU A 517 6.10 -25.59 14.51
N GLU A 518 6.48 -25.27 15.74
CA GLU A 518 7.53 -24.31 16.09
C GLU A 518 8.91 -24.76 15.58
N GLN A 519 9.21 -26.06 15.67
CA GLN A 519 10.45 -26.64 15.13
C GLN A 519 10.47 -26.66 13.60
N ARG A 520 9.31 -26.81 12.94
CA ARG A 520 9.19 -26.84 11.47
C ARG A 520 9.15 -25.44 10.86
N LEU A 521 8.60 -24.45 11.56
CA LEU A 521 8.47 -23.06 11.10
C LEU A 521 9.65 -22.17 11.47
N SER A 522 10.62 -22.65 12.27
CA SER A 522 11.87 -21.97 12.61
C SER A 522 11.73 -20.58 13.27
N VAL A 523 10.69 -20.33 14.07
CA VAL A 523 10.54 -19.07 14.83
C VAL A 523 10.29 -19.36 16.33
N PRO A 524 11.26 -19.09 17.24
CA PRO A 524 11.06 -19.26 18.68
C PRO A 524 10.22 -18.13 19.28
N ARG A 525 9.33 -18.49 20.20
CA ARG A 525 8.40 -17.59 20.93
C ARG A 525 9.08 -16.49 21.77
N THR A 526 10.40 -16.54 21.98
CA THR A 526 11.12 -15.75 22.99
C THR A 526 11.70 -14.41 22.51
N GLU A 527 11.55 -14.03 21.25
CA GLU A 527 12.12 -12.76 20.72
C GLU A 527 11.11 -11.61 20.60
N TRP A 528 9.83 -11.84 20.92
CA TRP A 528 8.81 -10.80 20.91
C TRP A 528 8.80 -10.08 22.26
N THR A 529 9.50 -8.94 22.34
CA THR A 529 9.39 -8.04 23.49
C THR A 529 8.32 -6.96 23.24
N ASP A 530 7.53 -6.66 24.27
CA ASP A 530 6.39 -5.71 24.31
C ASP A 530 6.72 -4.24 23.95
N ARG A 531 7.87 -3.95 23.33
CA ARG A 531 8.31 -2.59 22.94
C ARG A 531 8.34 -2.30 21.44
N HIS A 532 8.02 -3.26 20.58
CA HIS A 532 7.83 -3.03 19.14
C HIS A 532 6.37 -2.75 18.75
N VAL A 533 5.43 -2.78 19.71
CA VAL A 533 3.98 -2.74 19.47
C VAL A 533 3.42 -1.31 19.28
N GLU A 534 4.18 -0.24 19.49
CA GLU A 534 3.65 1.14 19.46
C GLU A 534 4.27 2.08 18.42
N ALA A 535 5.11 1.59 17.49
CA ALA A 535 5.76 2.46 16.51
C ALA A 535 5.73 1.88 15.09
N LEU A 536 4.53 1.86 14.47
CA LEU A 536 4.26 1.98 13.02
C LEU A 536 2.78 1.64 12.76
N VAL A 537 1.89 2.53 13.20
CA VAL A 537 0.51 2.55 12.70
C VAL A 537 0.59 2.78 11.18
N VAL A 538 -0.03 1.88 10.42
CA VAL A 538 0.04 1.69 8.95
C VAL A 538 1.15 0.73 8.50
N GLY A 539 0.87 -0.57 8.60
CA GLY A 539 1.55 -1.62 7.84
C GLY A 539 2.17 -2.71 8.71
N ASP A 540 1.36 -3.52 9.39
CA ASP A 540 1.87 -4.71 10.09
C ASP A 540 2.16 -5.87 9.11
N ASP A 541 3.45 -6.21 9.07
CA ASP A 541 4.08 -7.47 8.66
C ASP A 541 3.48 -8.24 7.47
N ILE A 542 3.98 -8.01 6.26
CA ILE A 542 3.63 -8.74 5.02
C ILE A 542 4.57 -9.95 4.76
N ALA A 543 5.42 -10.31 5.74
CA ALA A 543 6.34 -11.43 5.58
C ALA A 543 5.65 -12.81 5.75
N THR A 544 5.62 -13.56 4.64
CA THR A 544 6.03 -14.98 4.50
C THR A 544 5.09 -16.17 4.80
N ARG A 545 3.77 -16.15 4.53
CA ARG A 545 3.02 -17.43 4.35
C ARG A 545 2.01 -17.41 3.21
N SER A 546 1.97 -18.51 2.45
CA SER A 546 1.15 -18.66 1.24
C SER A 546 -0.33 -18.87 1.54
N PRO A 547 -1.24 -18.32 0.70
CA PRO A 547 -2.68 -18.53 0.82
C PRO A 547 -3.07 -19.97 0.47
N ILE A 548 -4.08 -20.49 1.16
CA ILE A 548 -4.63 -21.84 0.96
C ILE A 548 -6.11 -21.73 0.55
N ILE A 549 -6.49 -22.45 -0.52
CA ILE A 549 -7.89 -22.68 -0.85
C ILE A 549 -8.28 -24.06 -0.34
N PHE A 550 -9.29 -24.07 0.52
CA PHE A 550 -10.02 -25.25 0.92
C PHE A 550 -11.49 -25.04 0.55
N ALA A 551 -12.07 -25.97 -0.18
CA ALA A 551 -13.50 -25.95 -0.51
C ALA A 551 -14.16 -27.16 0.16
N GLU A 552 -15.28 -26.94 0.85
CA GLU A 552 -16.12 -27.97 1.49
C GLU A 552 -17.21 -28.53 0.56
#